data_AF-A0A966V641-F1
#
_entry.id   AF-A0A966V641-F1
#
_cell.length_a   1.000
_cell.length_b   1.000
_cell.length_c   1.000
_cell.angle_alpha   90.00
_cell.angle_beta   90.00
_cell.angle_gamma   90.00
#
_symmetry.space_group_name_H-M   'P 1'
#
loop_
_entity.id
_entity.type
_entity.pdbx_description
1 polymer ?
#
loop_
_entity_poly.entity_id
_entity_poly.type
_entity_poly.pdbx_seq_one_letter_code
_entity_poly.pdbx_strand_id
1 'polypeptide(L)'
;MTKNAIAVLLIMYGIFGNSLFYNPDKPNPPSPPPSVAILNIDKPTEAILSKVQKFSDLITDPTDRAKLAIFNHQFATRVINYETNVQKLNDVYVLAGKNFFKDSIHGKYKELPDMIINLIKDTTTDENHILTNDEKNQISQNFMGVAWVLIQKK
;
A
#
# COMPACT_ATOMS: atom_id res chain seq x y z
N MET A 1 -6.18 43.17 18.16
CA MET A 1 -6.28 41.81 18.76
C MET A 1 -7.51 41.01 18.31
N THR A 2 -8.60 41.64 17.86
CA THR A 2 -9.86 40.96 17.47
C THR A 2 -9.81 40.14 16.18
N LYS A 3 -8.99 40.53 15.19
CA LYS A 3 -8.88 39.80 13.91
C LYS A 3 -8.25 38.40 14.05
N ASN A 4 -7.30 38.24 14.96
CA ASN A 4 -6.61 36.96 15.19
C ASN A 4 -7.49 35.96 15.94
N ALA A 5 -8.38 36.42 16.83
CA ALA A 5 -9.33 35.56 17.54
C ALA A 5 -10.39 34.98 16.59
N ILE A 6 -10.85 35.75 15.61
CA ILE A 6 -11.82 35.31 14.61
C ILE A 6 -11.20 34.25 13.68
N ALA A 7 -9.95 34.42 13.27
CA ALA A 7 -9.24 33.44 12.45
C ALA A 7 -9.07 32.09 13.17
N VAL A 8 -8.74 32.11 14.46
CA VAL A 8 -8.60 30.89 15.28
C VAL A 8 -9.97 30.20 15.47
N LEU A 9 -11.05 30.96 15.65
CA LEU A 9 -12.40 30.42 15.74
C LEU A 9 -12.88 29.76 14.43
N LEU A 10 -12.53 30.33 13.27
CA LEU A 10 -12.87 29.75 11.96
C LEU A 10 -12.08 28.46 11.68
N ILE A 11 -10.80 28.42 12.08
CA ILE A 11 -9.98 27.20 11.98
C ILE A 11 -10.54 26.10 12.90
N MET A 12 -10.93 26.45 14.13
CA MET A 12 -11.55 25.51 15.07
C MET A 12 -12.90 25.00 14.54
N TYR A 13 -13.72 25.84 13.91
CA TYR A 13 -14.97 25.41 13.28
C TYR A 13 -14.75 24.54 12.03
N GLY A 14 -13.69 24.78 11.24
CA GLY A 14 -13.33 23.91 10.12
C GLY A 14 -12.86 22.51 10.54
N ILE A 15 -12.18 22.40 11.69
CA ILE A 15 -11.62 21.14 12.20
C ILE A 15 -12.65 20.37 13.06
N PHE A 16 -13.46 21.08 13.85
CA PHE A 16 -14.37 20.48 14.83
C PHE A 16 -15.86 20.75 14.55
N GLY A 17 -16.24 21.63 13.61
CA GLY A 17 -17.64 22.00 13.38
C GLY A 17 -18.52 20.87 12.83
N ASN A 18 -17.92 19.81 12.28
CA ASN A 18 -18.66 18.64 11.80
C ASN A 18 -19.18 17.73 12.93
N SER A 19 -18.77 17.94 14.19
CA SER A 19 -19.24 17.12 15.31
C SER A 19 -20.52 17.63 15.98
N LEU A 20 -21.02 18.82 15.62
CA LEU A 20 -22.24 19.40 16.21
C LEU A 20 -23.56 18.78 15.69
N PHE A 21 -23.48 17.92 14.67
CA PHE A 21 -24.64 17.20 14.12
C PHE A 21 -24.55 15.67 14.29
N TYR A 22 -23.64 15.19 15.15
CA TYR A 22 -23.53 13.78 15.44
C TYR A 22 -24.70 13.33 16.32
N ASN A 23 -25.70 12.71 15.68
CA ASN A 23 -26.82 12.07 16.35
C ASN A 23 -26.54 10.55 16.43
N PRO A 24 -26.16 10.00 17.60
CA PRO A 24 -25.71 8.61 17.73
C PRO A 24 -26.81 7.56 17.46
N ASP A 25 -28.07 7.97 17.38
CA ASP A 25 -29.23 7.09 17.18
C ASP A 25 -29.67 6.93 15.72
N LYS A 26 -28.97 7.53 14.75
CA LYS A 26 -29.23 7.23 13.34
C LYS A 26 -28.46 5.96 12.96
N PRO A 27 -29.13 4.87 12.52
CA PRO A 27 -28.44 3.77 11.90
C PRO A 27 -27.66 4.33 10.73
N ASN A 28 -26.34 4.17 10.74
CA ASN A 28 -25.55 4.48 9.56
C ASN A 28 -26.12 3.64 8.42
N PRO A 29 -26.57 4.24 7.31
CA PRO A 29 -26.90 3.44 6.14
C PRO A 29 -25.69 2.55 5.83
N PRO A 30 -25.89 1.27 5.47
CA PRO A 30 -24.77 0.42 5.10
C PRO A 30 -23.97 1.17 4.04
N SER A 31 -22.70 1.44 4.34
CA SER A 31 -21.84 2.13 3.40
C SER A 31 -21.88 1.31 2.11
N PRO A 32 -22.25 1.91 0.97
CA PRO A 32 -22.22 1.18 -0.29
C PRO A 32 -20.80 0.63 -0.46
N PRO A 33 -20.64 -0.65 -0.87
CA PRO A 33 -19.31 -1.17 -1.14
C PRO A 33 -18.65 -0.21 -2.13
N PRO A 34 -17.38 0.19 -1.90
CA PRO A 34 -16.71 1.13 -2.79
C PRO A 34 -16.77 0.59 -4.21
N SER A 35 -17.56 1.20 -5.09
CA SER A 35 -17.87 0.66 -6.42
C SER A 35 -16.86 1.09 -7.49
N VAL A 36 -15.73 1.65 -7.07
CA VAL A 36 -14.64 2.05 -7.96
C VAL A 36 -13.40 1.34 -7.45
N ALA A 37 -12.84 0.46 -8.29
CA ALA A 37 -11.52 -0.08 -8.04
C ALA A 37 -10.57 1.12 -7.88
N ILE A 38 -10.03 1.29 -6.66
CA ILE A 38 -9.19 2.45 -6.29
C ILE A 38 -7.96 2.55 -7.23
N LEU A 39 -7.58 1.43 -7.86
CA LEU A 39 -6.57 1.37 -8.91
C LEU A 39 -7.10 0.51 -10.07
N ASN A 40 -6.89 0.98 -11.30
CA ASN A 40 -7.14 0.21 -12.51
C ASN A 40 -5.89 -0.63 -12.83
N ILE A 41 -5.87 -1.88 -12.36
CA ILE A 41 -4.74 -2.79 -12.54
C ILE A 41 -5.21 -3.98 -13.36
N ASP A 42 -4.50 -4.27 -14.45
CA ASP A 42 -4.76 -5.44 -15.28
C ASP A 42 -4.55 -6.73 -14.47
N LYS A 43 -5.35 -7.75 -14.76
CA LYS A 43 -5.21 -9.06 -14.11
C LYS A 43 -3.80 -9.63 -14.40
N PRO A 44 -3.02 -9.99 -13.37
CA PRO A 44 -1.71 -10.63 -13.56
C PRO A 44 -1.84 -12.03 -14.17
N THR A 45 -0.72 -12.57 -14.64
CA THR A 45 -0.66 -13.97 -15.09
C THR A 45 -0.90 -14.93 -13.93
N GLU A 46 -1.37 -16.14 -14.23
CA GLU A 46 -1.59 -17.18 -13.20
C GLU A 46 -0.30 -17.55 -12.46
N ALA A 47 0.85 -17.44 -13.13
CA ALA A 47 2.17 -17.64 -12.50
C ALA A 47 2.53 -16.57 -11.48
N ILE A 48 2.07 -15.31 -11.66
CA ILE A 48 2.25 -14.25 -10.67
C ILE A 48 1.24 -14.43 -9.55
N LEU A 49 -0.02 -14.72 -9.89
CA LEU A 49 -1.09 -14.92 -8.90
C LEU A 49 -0.75 -16.02 -7.89
N SER A 50 -0.21 -17.15 -8.35
CA SER A 50 0.20 -18.24 -7.45
C SER A 50 1.28 -17.83 -6.45
N LYS A 51 2.15 -16.87 -6.80
CA LYS A 51 3.17 -16.30 -5.89
C LYS A 51 2.56 -15.32 -4.89
N VAL A 52 1.65 -14.46 -5.35
CA VAL A 52 1.19 -13.31 -4.56
C VAL A 52 -0.13 -13.53 -3.81
N GLN A 53 -0.87 -14.61 -4.09
CA GLN A 53 -2.21 -14.81 -3.51
C GLN A 53 -2.21 -14.77 -1.97
N LYS A 54 -1.16 -15.32 -1.34
CA LYS A 54 -0.99 -15.37 0.12
C LYS A 54 -1.00 -14.00 0.79
N PHE A 55 -0.60 -12.92 0.08
CA PHE A 55 -0.64 -11.57 0.62
C PHE A 55 -2.06 -11.14 0.97
N SER A 56 -3.01 -11.52 0.13
CA SER A 56 -4.42 -11.22 0.37
C SER A 56 -4.95 -11.98 1.59
N ASP A 57 -4.42 -13.16 1.90
CA ASP A 57 -4.81 -13.97 3.06
C ASP A 57 -4.26 -13.45 4.38
N LEU A 58 -3.04 -12.92 4.35
CA LEU A 58 -2.41 -12.32 5.52
C LEU A 58 -3.02 -10.96 5.89
N ILE A 59 -3.35 -10.12 4.91
CA ILE A 59 -3.77 -8.74 5.12
C ILE A 59 -5.30 -8.67 5.09
N THR A 60 -5.91 -8.78 6.27
CA THR A 60 -7.38 -8.87 6.41
C THR A 60 -8.08 -7.53 6.57
N ASP A 61 -7.42 -6.52 7.14
CA ASP A 61 -8.00 -5.20 7.36
C ASP A 61 -8.19 -4.44 6.03
N PRO A 62 -9.42 -3.97 5.70
CA PRO A 62 -9.69 -3.30 4.43
C PRO A 62 -8.90 -2.00 4.21
N THR A 63 -8.61 -1.25 5.29
CA THR A 63 -7.86 0.00 5.20
C THR A 63 -6.39 -0.27 4.92
N ASP A 64 -5.81 -1.24 5.63
CA ASP A 64 -4.41 -1.64 5.44
C ASP A 64 -4.23 -2.29 4.05
N ARG A 65 -5.20 -3.10 3.59
CA ARG A 65 -5.24 -3.62 2.20
C ARG A 65 -5.19 -2.51 1.16
N ALA A 66 -6.05 -1.50 1.27
CA ALA A 66 -6.09 -0.40 0.31
C ALA A 66 -4.76 0.39 0.29
N LYS A 67 -4.20 0.68 1.46
CA LYS A 67 -2.91 1.38 1.58
C LYS A 67 -1.76 0.54 1.02
N LEU A 68 -1.71 -0.75 1.34
CA LEU A 68 -0.70 -1.68 0.81
C LEU A 68 -0.84 -1.86 -0.70
N ALA A 69 -2.06 -1.90 -1.24
CA ALA A 69 -2.26 -1.95 -2.69
C ALA A 69 -1.68 -0.71 -3.39
N ILE A 70 -1.98 0.49 -2.88
CA ILE A 70 -1.45 1.75 -3.40
C ILE A 70 0.07 1.80 -3.30
N PHE A 71 0.62 1.39 -2.16
CA PHE A 71 2.05 1.36 -1.94
C PHE A 71 2.77 0.45 -2.95
N ASN A 72 2.29 -0.79 -3.08
CA ASN A 72 2.87 -1.78 -3.99
C ASN A 72 2.72 -1.38 -5.47
N HIS A 73 1.57 -0.81 -5.85
CA HIS A 73 1.37 -0.27 -7.19
C HIS A 73 2.41 0.81 -7.52
N GLN A 74 2.61 1.78 -6.61
CA GLN A 74 3.57 2.86 -6.81
C GLN A 74 5.01 2.34 -6.87
N PHE A 75 5.36 1.37 -6.03
CA PHE A 75 6.67 0.72 -6.08
C PHE A 75 6.89 0.00 -7.42
N ALA A 76 5.91 -0.80 -7.87
CA ALA A 76 5.95 -1.52 -9.14
C ALA A 76 6.15 -0.60 -10.34
N THR A 77 5.47 0.55 -10.38
CA THR A 77 5.66 1.53 -11.47
C THR A 77 7.06 2.16 -11.47
N ARG A 78 7.65 2.38 -10.30
CA ARG A 78 8.91 3.13 -10.17
C ARG A 78 10.15 2.26 -10.31
N VAL A 79 10.09 1.00 -9.86
CA VAL A 79 11.26 0.10 -9.79
C VAL A 79 11.93 -0.10 -11.14
N ILE A 80 11.19 -0.02 -12.25
CA ILE A 80 11.69 -0.14 -13.62
C ILE A 80 12.82 0.89 -13.90
N ASN A 81 12.71 2.07 -13.30
CA ASN A 81 13.63 3.19 -13.52
C ASN A 81 14.75 3.28 -12.48
N TYR A 82 14.83 2.35 -11.54
CA TYR A 82 15.88 2.38 -10.52
C TYR A 82 17.20 1.82 -11.08
N GLU A 83 18.28 2.55 -10.83
CA GLU A 83 19.65 2.07 -10.97
C GLU A 83 20.14 1.59 -9.61
N THR A 84 19.88 0.32 -9.30
CA THR A 84 20.07 -0.23 -7.95
C THR A 84 20.53 -1.68 -7.99
N ASN A 85 21.09 -2.15 -6.88
CA ASN A 85 21.30 -3.57 -6.59
C ASN A 85 20.20 -4.09 -5.66
N VAL A 86 20.20 -5.40 -5.38
CA VAL A 86 19.19 -6.06 -4.53
C VAL A 86 19.15 -5.48 -3.12
N GLN A 87 20.32 -5.30 -2.49
CA GLN A 87 20.44 -4.72 -1.15
C GLN A 87 19.77 -3.34 -1.07
N LYS A 88 20.16 -2.41 -1.96
CA LYS A 88 19.61 -1.06 -2.00
C LYS A 88 18.13 -1.04 -2.36
N LEU A 89 17.66 -1.98 -3.19
CA LEU A 89 16.23 -2.10 -3.50
C LEU A 89 15.43 -2.46 -2.25
N ASN A 90 15.90 -3.44 -1.48
CA ASN A 90 15.29 -3.82 -0.20
C ASN A 90 15.28 -2.64 0.77
N ASP A 91 16.40 -1.93 0.90
CA ASP A 91 16.50 -0.76 1.77
C ASP A 91 15.52 0.35 1.37
N VAL A 92 15.41 0.64 0.06
CA VAL A 92 14.44 1.61 -0.48
C VAL A 92 13.01 1.18 -0.17
N TYR A 93 12.67 -0.09 -0.38
CA TYR A 93 11.33 -0.61 -0.11
C TYR A 93 10.98 -0.47 1.38
N VAL A 94 11.87 -0.91 2.27
CA VAL A 94 11.68 -0.86 3.72
C VAL A 94 11.58 0.58 4.21
N LEU A 95 12.48 1.47 3.76
CA LEU A 95 12.47 2.87 4.15
C LEU A 95 11.21 3.59 3.65
N ALA A 96 10.79 3.34 2.40
CA ALA A 96 9.56 3.88 1.85
C ALA A 96 8.34 3.39 2.62
N GLY A 97 8.30 2.10 2.96
CA GLY A 97 7.25 1.51 3.78
C GLY A 97 7.17 2.14 5.16
N LYS A 98 8.30 2.26 5.86
CA LYS A 98 8.39 2.93 7.16
C LYS A 98 7.86 4.36 7.10
N ASN A 99 8.22 5.12 6.06
CA ASN A 99 7.77 6.50 5.91
C ASN A 99 6.28 6.60 5.57
N PHE A 100 5.76 5.71 4.72
CA PHE A 100 4.37 5.73 4.26
C PHE A 100 3.40 5.26 5.33
N PHE A 101 3.70 4.14 5.99
CA PHE A 101 2.82 3.53 6.99
C PHE A 101 3.07 4.05 8.41
N LYS A 102 4.25 4.62 8.69
CA LYS A 102 4.67 4.98 10.05
C LYS A 102 4.52 3.75 10.95
N ASP A 103 3.71 3.85 12.00
CA ASP A 103 3.42 2.75 12.92
C ASP A 103 2.12 2.00 12.59
N SER A 104 1.38 2.39 11.53
CA SER A 104 0.01 1.92 11.31
C SER A 104 -0.10 0.43 11.02
N ILE A 105 0.95 -0.20 10.49
CA ILE A 105 1.00 -1.65 10.20
C ILE A 105 2.12 -2.37 10.97
N HIS A 106 2.86 -1.65 11.82
CA HIS A 106 3.99 -2.21 12.55
C HIS A 106 3.53 -3.38 13.43
N GLY A 107 4.16 -4.54 13.28
CA GLY A 107 3.88 -5.72 14.09
C GLY A 107 2.52 -6.40 13.86
N LYS A 108 1.65 -5.85 13.00
CA LYS A 108 0.33 -6.44 12.69
C LYS A 108 0.42 -7.73 11.88
N TYR A 109 1.33 -7.76 10.91
CA TYR A 109 1.48 -8.85 9.95
C TYR A 109 2.89 -9.44 10.05
N LYS A 110 3.08 -10.41 10.95
CA LYS A 110 4.41 -10.97 11.29
C LYS A 110 5.14 -11.56 10.08
N GLU A 111 4.41 -12.19 9.16
CA GLU A 111 4.97 -12.87 7.98
C GLU A 111 5.21 -11.91 6.80
N LEU A 112 4.68 -10.68 6.85
CA LEU A 112 4.73 -9.74 5.73
C LEU A 112 6.18 -9.37 5.31
N PRO A 113 7.11 -9.07 6.24
CA PRO A 113 8.49 -8.76 5.87
C PRO A 113 9.16 -9.90 5.09
N ASP A 114 9.04 -11.13 5.59
CA ASP A 114 9.65 -12.31 4.96
C ASP A 114 9.03 -12.58 3.59
N MET A 115 7.71 -12.43 3.45
CA MET A 115 7.03 -12.58 2.16
C MET A 115 7.52 -11.57 1.11
N ILE A 116 7.76 -10.31 1.51
CA ILE A 116 8.29 -9.28 0.62
C ILE A 116 9.73 -9.60 0.21
N ILE A 117 10.58 -9.96 1.17
CA ILE A 117 11.99 -10.29 0.91
C ILE A 117 12.06 -11.49 -0.04
N ASN A 118 11.28 -12.54 0.23
CA ASN A 118 11.23 -13.72 -0.62
C ASN A 118 10.73 -13.39 -2.04
N LEU A 119 9.74 -12.50 -2.18
CA LEU A 119 9.23 -12.10 -3.50
C LEU A 119 10.30 -11.39 -4.35
N ILE A 120 11.20 -10.62 -3.72
CA ILE A 120 12.34 -10.00 -4.40
C ILE A 120 13.40 -11.06 -4.70
N LYS A 121 13.76 -11.89 -3.72
CA LYS A 121 14.76 -12.96 -3.90
C LYS A 121 14.38 -13.94 -5.00
N ASP A 122 13.12 -14.31 -5.12
CA ASP A 122 12.61 -15.22 -6.16
C ASP A 122 12.74 -14.64 -7.58
N THR A 123 12.98 -13.34 -7.71
CA THR A 123 13.23 -12.66 -9.00
C THR A 123 14.70 -12.35 -9.27
N THR A 124 15.54 -12.34 -8.25
CA THR A 124 16.94 -11.93 -8.35
C THR A 124 17.86 -13.13 -8.25
N THR A 125 18.84 -13.24 -9.16
CA THR A 125 19.72 -14.42 -9.20
C THR A 125 20.84 -14.41 -8.15
N ASP A 126 21.34 -13.24 -7.75
CA ASP A 126 22.35 -13.01 -6.70
C ASP A 126 21.98 -11.73 -5.93
N GLU A 127 22.45 -11.57 -4.69
CA GLU A 127 22.26 -10.35 -3.89
C GLU A 127 23.27 -9.24 -4.27
N ASN A 128 24.39 -9.59 -4.92
CA ASN A 128 25.53 -8.70 -5.14
C ASN A 128 25.70 -8.14 -6.58
N HIS A 129 24.66 -8.16 -7.40
CA HIS A 129 24.70 -7.54 -8.74
C HIS A 129 23.76 -6.33 -8.87
N ILE A 130 24.01 -5.53 -9.92
CA ILE A 130 23.09 -4.49 -10.36
C ILE A 130 21.91 -5.15 -11.04
N LEU A 131 20.69 -4.77 -10.65
CA LEU A 131 19.48 -5.35 -11.23
C LEU A 131 19.42 -5.12 -12.74
N THR A 132 19.23 -6.20 -13.47
CA THR A 132 18.96 -6.15 -14.90
C THR A 132 17.57 -5.58 -15.19
N ASN A 133 17.34 -5.15 -16.43
CA ASN A 133 16.01 -4.67 -16.82
C ASN A 133 14.94 -5.77 -16.72
N ASP A 134 15.30 -7.02 -16.99
CA ASP A 134 14.38 -8.15 -16.89
C ASP A 134 13.98 -8.42 -15.44
N GLU A 135 14.93 -8.38 -14.51
CA GLU A 135 14.64 -8.51 -13.08
C GLU A 135 13.75 -7.36 -12.59
N LYS A 136 14.04 -6.12 -12.98
CA LYS A 136 13.18 -4.97 -12.63
C LYS A 136 11.77 -5.10 -13.20
N ASN A 137 11.64 -5.62 -14.43
CA ASN A 137 10.34 -5.89 -15.04
C ASN A 137 9.58 -7.00 -14.29
N GLN A 138 10.25 -8.08 -13.88
CA GLN A 138 9.63 -9.15 -13.10
C GLN A 138 9.23 -8.67 -11.69
N ILE A 139 10.08 -7.87 -11.04
CA ILE A 139 9.75 -7.24 -9.75
C ILE A 139 8.53 -6.34 -9.91
N SER A 140 8.52 -5.47 -10.92
CA SER A 140 7.36 -4.63 -11.24
C SER A 140 6.08 -5.47 -11.38
N GLN A 141 6.11 -6.52 -12.18
CA GLN A 141 4.95 -7.40 -12.41
C GLN A 141 4.50 -8.11 -11.13
N ASN A 142 5.43 -8.63 -10.32
CA ASN A 142 5.11 -9.29 -9.06
C ASN A 142 4.44 -8.33 -8.07
N PHE A 143 4.99 -7.13 -7.88
CA PHE A 143 4.47 -6.15 -6.95
C PHE A 143 3.16 -5.51 -7.45
N MET A 144 2.99 -5.38 -8.77
CA MET A 144 1.71 -5.05 -9.38
C MET A 144 0.66 -6.15 -9.10
N GLY A 145 1.09 -7.41 -9.13
CA GLY A 145 0.26 -8.55 -8.72
C GLY A 145 -0.15 -8.48 -7.25
N VAL A 146 0.76 -8.13 -6.33
CA VAL A 146 0.43 -7.89 -4.91
C VAL A 146 -0.65 -6.81 -4.79
N ALA A 147 -0.49 -5.69 -5.51
CA ALA A 147 -1.50 -4.64 -5.50
C ALA A 147 -2.87 -5.13 -6.00
N TRP A 148 -2.88 -5.92 -7.07
CA TRP A 148 -4.10 -6.49 -7.64
C TRP A 148 -4.84 -7.40 -6.64
N VAL A 149 -4.15 -8.39 -6.04
CA VAL A 149 -4.80 -9.35 -5.12
C VAL A 149 -5.36 -8.68 -3.86
N LEU A 150 -4.73 -7.59 -3.40
CA LEU A 150 -5.20 -6.83 -2.25
C LEU A 150 -6.47 -6.02 -2.54
N ILE A 151 -6.68 -5.61 -3.79
CA ILE A 151 -7.89 -4.90 -4.22
C ILE A 151 -9.04 -5.86 -4.46
N GLN A 152 -8.76 -7.01 -5.10
CA GLN A 152 -9.81 -7.94 -5.54
C GLN A 152 -10.42 -8.77 -4.41
N LYS A 153 -9.72 -8.90 -3.28
CA LYS A 153 -10.28 -9.60 -2.12
C LYS A 153 -11.55 -8.88 -1.63
N LYS A 154 -12.64 -9.61 -1.43
CA LYS A 154 -13.88 -9.05 -0.86
C LYS A 154 -13.95 -9.41 0.61
#